data_AF-A0A8B8BFH4-F1
#
_entry.id   AF-A0A8B8BFH4-F1
#
_cell.length_a   1.000
_cell.length_b   1.000
_cell.length_c   1.000
_cell.angle_alpha   90.00
_cell.angle_beta   90.00
_cell.angle_gamma   90.00
#
_symmetry.space_group_name_H-M   'P 1'
#
loop_
_entity.id
_entity.type
_entity.pdbx_description
1 polymer ?
#
loop_
_entity_poly.entity_id
_entity_poly.type
_entity_poly.pdbx_seq_one_letter_code
_entity_poly.pdbx_strand_id
1 'polypeptide(L)'
;MYTDMFNVTKGSCPYENWTSVARASCENPDHFHCLEDEYGRIGWVCTEPIWVEENRCPVFNIVANKLDTIACPKSKCPPYIYRSNKVDVEYACRYTRNSESSTTQAPSQNNEFNGHIAIIIVVLAIIFVLAAVLTGVVIFCIRRRRFFQNTNRNLGMMEVEANPDESRKLVKRAVESEHKADKSNKSFHQAKKILDEHNRLLITGVQGAGKTYLAKSLVAELGKKGKKMEKVWISNLTQLRAKQNKQSPEDIFILDEIFYELQTNSRVMETFKALQSFLESSVKKTVLITMPSYIWNKYKDTFTQARLDEVHIDLNHRNTSEKRSILRYFMKQYAISKGEADRICRAENVLLEDPDPKSIGFPALISWLCNTPSKENIKTLISHTLSAMSREVNEMKDSGDKQKRGMYLILAYMALRNRDLDVNDIDENLFGELREKFEPDYDITDVESDAEKMVINHFLLKNGNGNYEFNLNIMKKIVFVSVAEGTSTVFVQTLCENDNYLRYILSKENFEEEIKEHYSECFIKI
;
A
#
# COMPACT_ATOMS: atom_id res chain seq x y z
N MET A 1 37.26 1.04 29.88
CA MET A 1 36.99 1.51 31.25
C MET A 1 36.86 3.02 31.20
N TYR A 2 35.65 3.50 30.94
CA TYR A 2 35.24 4.86 31.26
C TYR A 2 33.92 4.71 32.01
N THR A 3 33.87 5.27 33.21
CA THR A 3 32.72 5.25 34.12
C THR A 3 31.59 6.10 33.55
N ASP A 4 30.38 5.56 33.50
CA ASP A 4 29.13 6.28 33.16
C ASP A 4 28.84 7.36 34.21
N MET A 5 29.58 8.46 34.16
CA MET A 5 29.51 9.52 35.15
C MET A 5 28.37 10.47 34.79
N PHE A 6 27.40 10.62 35.71
CA PHE A 6 26.27 11.54 35.53
C PHE A 6 26.74 13.00 35.56
N ASN A 7 26.55 13.71 34.45
CA ASN A 7 27.00 15.08 34.27
C ASN A 7 25.87 16.06 34.60
N VAL A 8 25.88 16.61 35.81
CA VAL A 8 24.88 17.58 36.26
C VAL A 8 24.93 18.87 35.41
N THR A 9 23.78 19.29 34.89
CA THR A 9 23.65 20.50 34.08
C THR A 9 23.03 21.63 34.89
N LYS A 10 23.43 22.88 34.63
CA LYS A 10 22.82 24.07 35.24
C LYS A 10 21.50 24.52 34.59
N GLY A 11 21.08 23.86 33.52
CA GLY A 11 19.88 24.18 32.73
C GLY A 11 19.02 22.95 32.41
N SER A 12 17.94 23.18 31.67
CA SER A 12 17.01 22.15 31.20
C SER A 12 17.65 21.23 30.16
N CYS A 13 17.07 20.03 30.00
CA CYS A 13 17.46 19.12 28.95
C CYS A 13 17.19 19.68 27.54
N PRO A 14 18.08 19.40 26.57
CA PRO A 14 17.98 19.92 25.20
C PRO A 14 16.88 19.20 24.42
N TYR A 15 15.66 19.72 24.38
CA TYR A 15 14.54 19.09 23.65
C TYR A 15 14.63 19.31 22.13
N GLU A 16 14.72 20.56 21.65
CA GLU A 16 14.71 20.89 20.23
C GLU A 16 15.98 20.47 19.46
N ASN A 17 17.11 20.35 20.17
CA ASN A 17 18.41 20.00 19.60
C ASN A 17 18.97 18.67 20.15
N TRP A 18 18.08 17.79 20.64
CA TRP A 18 18.42 16.51 21.29
C TRP A 18 19.45 15.69 20.49
N THR A 19 19.18 15.45 19.21
CA THR A 19 20.04 14.63 18.34
C THR A 19 21.43 15.22 18.15
N SER A 20 21.55 16.54 18.13
CA SER A 20 22.83 17.23 18.00
C SER A 20 23.66 17.08 19.28
N VAL A 21 23.03 17.26 20.45
CA VAL A 21 23.70 17.13 21.75
C VAL A 21 24.06 15.67 22.05
N ALA A 22 23.19 14.71 21.73
CA ALA A 22 23.45 13.29 21.91
C ALA A 22 24.67 12.82 21.11
N ARG A 23 24.80 13.24 19.85
CA ARG A 23 25.98 12.95 19.00
C ARG A 23 27.27 13.59 19.49
N ALA A 24 27.18 14.77 20.10
CA ALA A 24 28.34 15.46 20.66
C ALA A 24 28.76 14.89 22.02
N SER A 25 27.85 14.25 22.76
CA SER A 25 28.05 13.84 24.16
C SER A 25 28.30 12.34 24.33
N CYS A 26 27.77 11.49 23.45
CA CYS A 26 27.90 10.03 23.51
C CYS A 26 28.49 9.43 22.22
N GLU A 27 29.30 8.37 22.35
CA GLU A 27 29.77 7.58 21.19
C GLU A 27 28.61 6.92 20.44
N ASN A 28 27.61 6.42 21.17
CA ASN A 28 26.33 6.01 20.63
C ASN A 28 25.25 7.02 21.04
N PRO A 29 24.68 7.81 20.10
CA PRO A 29 23.63 8.78 20.40
C PRO A 29 22.39 8.15 21.03
N ASP A 30 22.11 6.86 20.76
CA ASP A 30 20.94 6.15 21.31
C ASP A 30 21.11 5.82 22.80
N HIS A 31 22.31 5.96 23.36
CA HIS A 31 22.59 5.77 24.79
C HIS A 31 22.50 7.09 25.58
N PHE A 32 22.28 8.22 24.89
CA PHE A 32 22.17 9.50 25.57
C PHE A 32 20.85 9.59 26.32
N HIS A 33 20.94 9.88 27.60
CA HIS A 33 19.82 10.25 28.44
C HIS A 33 20.12 11.60 29.07
N CYS A 34 19.13 12.47 29.14
CA CYS A 34 19.21 13.67 29.97
C CYS A 34 18.17 13.45 31.04
N LEU A 35 18.64 13.04 32.23
CA LEU A 35 18.08 12.51 33.49
C LEU A 35 17.68 13.49 34.61
N GLU A 36 16.78 13.16 35.53
CA GLU A 36 16.92 13.60 36.93
C GLU A 36 17.65 12.50 37.70
N ASP A 37 18.48 12.87 38.67
CA ASP A 37 19.01 11.92 39.63
C ASP A 37 18.04 11.69 40.80
N GLU A 38 18.39 10.80 41.71
CA GLU A 38 17.56 10.49 42.89
C GLU A 38 17.35 11.69 43.85
N TYR A 39 18.09 12.79 43.66
CA TYR A 39 17.99 14.04 44.44
C TYR A 39 17.28 15.17 43.67
N GLY A 40 16.74 14.89 42.47
CA GLY A 40 16.03 15.86 41.63
C GLY A 40 16.95 16.83 40.87
N ARG A 41 18.23 16.52 40.72
CA ARG A 41 19.18 17.30 39.92
C ARG A 41 19.16 16.82 38.48
N ILE A 42 19.05 17.75 37.55
CA ILE A 42 19.07 17.45 36.12
C ILE A 42 20.50 17.28 35.66
N GLY A 43 20.75 16.24 34.87
CA GLY A 43 22.04 15.98 34.25
C GLY A 43 21.90 15.00 33.09
N TRP A 44 23.01 14.65 32.45
CA TRP A 44 23.00 13.67 31.36
C TRP A 44 24.01 12.55 31.59
N VAL A 45 23.75 11.41 30.98
CA VAL A 45 24.60 10.22 31.03
C VAL A 45 24.47 9.45 29.72
N CYS A 46 25.55 8.77 29.33
CA CYS A 46 25.57 7.84 28.21
C CYS A 46 25.52 6.42 28.78
N THR A 47 24.40 5.73 28.68
CA THR A 47 24.27 4.34 29.17
C THR A 47 23.23 3.60 28.35
N GLU A 48 23.25 2.27 28.38
CA GLU A 48 22.24 1.49 27.69
C GLU A 48 20.83 1.80 28.22
N PRO A 49 19.84 1.98 27.33
CA PRO A 49 18.48 2.31 27.75
C PRO A 49 17.80 1.11 28.42
N ILE A 50 17.04 1.36 29.48
CA ILE A 50 16.22 0.35 30.15
C ILE A 50 14.76 0.44 29.71
N TRP A 51 14.01 -0.63 29.95
CA TRP A 51 12.56 -0.58 29.88
C TRP A 51 12.01 0.01 31.18
N VAL A 52 11.09 0.96 31.05
CA VAL A 52 10.40 1.62 32.15
C VAL A 52 8.95 1.20 32.15
N GLU A 53 8.49 0.72 33.30
CA GLU A 53 7.11 0.26 33.50
C GLU A 53 6.11 1.43 33.44
N GLU A 54 4.84 1.07 33.22
CA GLU A 54 3.73 2.01 33.26
C GLU A 54 3.74 2.87 34.54
N ASN A 55 3.43 4.17 34.41
CA ASN A 55 3.34 5.09 35.55
C ASN A 55 4.66 5.29 36.33
N ARG A 56 5.81 4.96 35.73
CA ARG A 56 7.15 5.22 36.28
C ARG A 56 7.96 6.14 35.37
N CYS A 57 8.98 6.79 35.94
CA CYS A 57 9.93 7.63 35.25
C CYS A 57 11.36 7.15 35.46
N PRO A 58 12.22 7.16 34.43
CA PRO A 58 13.62 6.81 34.59
C PRO A 58 14.32 7.90 35.40
N VAL A 59 15.17 7.48 36.33
CA VAL A 59 16.12 8.33 37.06
C VAL A 59 17.50 7.70 37.01
N PHE A 60 18.55 8.51 37.12
CA PHE A 60 19.88 7.95 37.28
C PHE A 60 20.20 7.85 38.77
N ASN A 61 20.44 6.63 39.26
CA ASN A 61 20.84 6.40 40.64
C ASN A 61 22.35 6.55 40.74
N ILE A 62 22.82 7.66 41.32
CA ILE A 62 24.25 7.99 41.40
C ILE A 62 24.98 7.02 42.33
N VAL A 63 24.34 6.58 43.42
CA VAL A 63 24.95 5.62 44.36
C VAL A 63 25.15 4.25 43.71
N ALA A 64 24.18 3.79 42.92
CA ALA A 64 24.23 2.50 42.22
C ALA A 64 24.88 2.57 40.82
N ASN A 65 25.22 3.78 40.36
CA ASN A 65 25.77 4.10 39.04
C ASN A 65 25.03 3.42 37.87
N LYS A 66 23.70 3.51 37.86
CA LYS A 66 22.84 2.89 36.84
C LYS A 66 21.52 3.63 36.68
N LEU A 67 20.84 3.39 35.56
CA LEU A 67 19.43 3.77 35.41
C LEU A 67 18.56 2.96 36.37
N ASP A 68 17.62 3.66 37.00
CA ASP A 68 16.58 3.12 37.85
C ASP A 68 15.25 3.79 37.50
N THR A 69 14.16 3.42 38.17
CA THR A 69 12.84 4.00 37.93
C THR A 69 12.17 4.40 39.24
N ILE A 70 11.54 5.57 39.26
CA ILE A 70 10.73 6.02 40.39
C ILE A 70 9.25 6.07 40.00
N ALA A 71 8.39 5.89 41.00
CA ALA A 71 6.96 6.11 40.82
C ALA A 71 6.72 7.57 40.45
N CYS A 72 5.98 7.79 39.37
CA CYS A 72 5.79 9.12 38.84
C CYS A 72 4.72 9.88 39.67
N PRO A 73 5.05 11.06 40.24
CA PRO A 73 4.24 11.67 41.30
C PRO A 73 2.98 12.44 40.83
N LYS A 74 2.59 12.42 39.55
CA LYS A 74 1.51 13.27 38.99
C LYS A 74 0.61 12.55 37.98
N SER A 75 -0.58 13.09 37.70
CA SER A 75 -1.61 12.53 36.80
C SER A 75 -1.29 12.51 35.28
N LYS A 76 -0.02 12.69 34.88
CA LYS A 76 0.41 12.79 33.47
C LYS A 76 1.68 11.97 33.19
N CYS A 77 1.77 10.79 33.78
CA CYS A 77 2.83 9.83 33.50
C CYS A 77 2.47 9.01 32.25
N PRO A 78 3.45 8.42 31.53
CA PRO A 78 3.18 7.52 30.42
C PRO A 78 2.36 6.30 30.90
N PRO A 79 1.13 6.09 30.38
CA PRO A 79 0.29 4.94 30.72
C PRO A 79 0.67 3.71 29.88
N TYR A 80 1.93 3.60 29.48
CA TYR A 80 2.46 2.47 28.70
C TYR A 80 3.93 2.23 29.05
N ILE A 81 4.43 1.04 28.73
CA ILE A 81 5.84 0.66 28.89
C ILE A 81 6.67 1.30 27.78
N TYR A 82 7.82 1.89 28.11
CA TYR A 82 8.67 2.61 27.15
C TYR A 82 10.16 2.40 27.40
N ARG A 83 10.99 2.79 26.42
CA ARG A 83 12.46 2.82 26.57
C ARG A 83 12.91 4.14 27.16
N SER A 84 13.83 4.09 28.12
CA SER A 84 14.26 5.26 28.89
C SER A 84 14.97 6.36 28.09
N ASN A 85 15.35 6.12 26.82
CA ASN A 85 16.00 7.09 25.91
C ASN A 85 15.01 7.84 24.99
N LYS A 86 13.69 7.63 25.18
CA LYS A 86 12.66 8.33 24.41
C LYS A 86 12.49 9.77 24.91
N VAL A 87 12.92 10.73 24.10
CA VAL A 87 12.94 12.18 24.39
C VAL A 87 11.61 12.72 24.91
N ASP A 88 10.50 12.41 24.24
CA ASP A 88 9.18 12.92 24.63
C ASP A 88 8.74 12.40 26.00
N VAL A 89 9.17 11.19 26.34
CA VAL A 89 8.84 10.57 27.61
C VAL A 89 9.75 11.09 28.72
N GLU A 90 11.05 11.21 28.45
CA GLU A 90 12.00 11.87 29.35
C GLU A 90 11.57 13.31 29.64
N TYR A 91 10.97 14.00 28.66
CA TYR A 91 10.43 15.34 28.81
C TYR A 91 9.14 15.36 29.63
N ALA A 92 8.18 14.46 29.35
CA ALA A 92 6.93 14.35 30.10
C ALA A 92 7.16 14.02 31.59
N CYS A 93 8.17 13.21 31.89
CA CYS A 93 8.59 12.90 33.25
C CYS A 93 9.17 14.10 34.02
N ARG A 94 9.58 15.18 33.33
CA ARG A 94 10.20 16.38 33.94
C ARG A 94 9.29 17.60 33.95
N TYR A 95 8.57 17.83 32.85
CA TYR A 95 7.84 19.06 32.61
C TYR A 95 6.34 18.76 32.55
N THR A 96 5.60 19.18 33.58
CA THR A 96 4.15 19.27 33.49
C THR A 96 3.75 20.35 32.49
N ARG A 97 3.40 19.97 31.26
CA ARG A 97 2.77 20.87 30.29
C ARG A 97 1.36 21.21 30.80
N ASN A 98 1.17 22.45 31.27
CA ASN A 98 -0.12 22.96 31.72
C ASN A 98 -0.93 23.39 30.50
N SER A 99 -1.89 22.57 30.07
CA SER A 99 -3.06 23.03 29.33
C SER A 99 -4.29 22.80 30.22
N GLU A 100 -4.94 23.88 30.61
CA GLU A 100 -6.14 23.87 31.45
C GLU A 100 -7.32 23.21 30.70
N SER A 101 -8.04 22.33 31.41
CA SER A 101 -9.27 21.68 30.93
C SER A 101 -10.42 22.19 31.80
N SER A 102 -11.48 22.70 31.16
CA SER A 102 -12.75 22.98 31.82
C SER A 102 -13.75 21.86 31.47
N THR A 103 -14.26 21.19 32.49
CA THR A 103 -15.38 20.25 32.37
C THR A 103 -16.52 20.73 33.26
N THR A 104 -17.68 20.99 32.66
CA THR A 104 -18.94 21.33 33.32
C THR A 104 -19.65 20.05 33.79
N GLN A 105 -20.33 20.17 34.94
CA GLN A 105 -20.93 19.12 35.77
C GLN A 105 -22.12 18.35 35.15
N ALA A 106 -22.32 17.14 35.68
CA ALA A 106 -23.46 16.24 35.46
C ALA A 106 -24.74 16.69 36.20
N PRO A 107 -25.94 16.25 35.76
CA PRO A 107 -27.15 16.32 36.57
C PRO A 107 -27.57 14.98 37.18
N SER A 108 -28.23 15.14 38.33
CA SER A 108 -28.65 14.17 39.34
C SER A 108 -29.85 13.30 38.99
N GLN A 109 -29.92 12.13 39.66
CA GLN A 109 -31.05 11.21 39.74
C GLN A 109 -32.17 11.69 40.68
N ASN A 110 -33.38 11.14 40.44
CA ASN A 110 -34.58 10.93 41.30
C ASN A 110 -35.84 11.18 40.44
N ASN A 111 -36.91 10.38 40.36
CA ASN A 111 -37.46 9.33 41.21
C ASN A 111 -38.34 8.35 40.40
N GLU A 112 -38.59 7.20 41.02
CA GLU A 112 -39.55 6.14 40.68
C GLU A 112 -40.99 6.62 40.44
N PHE A 113 -41.78 5.86 39.65
CA PHE A 113 -42.97 5.14 40.14
C PHE A 113 -43.60 4.23 39.06
N ASN A 114 -43.62 2.93 39.37
CA ASN A 114 -44.59 1.86 39.08
C ASN A 114 -45.34 1.75 37.73
N GLY A 115 -44.94 0.74 36.94
CA GLY A 115 -45.73 0.16 35.85
C GLY A 115 -45.25 -1.24 35.44
N HIS A 116 -44.87 -2.09 36.40
CA HIS A 116 -43.98 -3.24 36.15
C HIS A 116 -44.57 -4.55 35.61
N ILE A 117 -45.85 -4.63 35.22
CA ILE A 117 -46.43 -5.92 34.79
C ILE A 117 -46.74 -5.98 33.28
N ALA A 118 -47.08 -4.86 32.64
CA ALA A 118 -47.32 -4.83 31.17
C ALA A 118 -46.03 -4.71 30.34
N ILE A 119 -44.99 -4.06 30.90
CA ILE A 119 -43.71 -3.83 30.22
C ILE A 119 -42.90 -5.14 30.08
N ILE A 120 -42.96 -6.03 31.07
CA ILE A 120 -42.20 -7.29 31.06
C ILE A 120 -42.62 -8.17 29.88
N ILE A 121 -43.91 -8.22 29.54
CA ILE A 121 -44.41 -9.05 28.43
C ILE A 121 -43.95 -8.48 27.07
N VAL A 122 -43.97 -7.16 26.91
CA VAL A 122 -43.51 -6.49 25.68
C VAL A 122 -41.99 -6.59 25.53
N VAL A 123 -41.24 -6.42 26.62
CA VAL A 123 -39.79 -6.55 26.63
C VAL A 123 -39.36 -7.99 26.34
N LEU A 124 -40.03 -9.00 26.91
CA LEU A 124 -39.75 -10.40 26.60
C LEU A 124 -40.05 -10.74 25.13
N ALA A 125 -41.12 -10.19 24.54
CA ALA A 125 -41.42 -10.37 23.12
C ALA A 125 -40.37 -9.73 22.21
N ILE A 126 -39.92 -8.51 22.53
CA ILE A 126 -38.85 -7.81 21.79
C ILE A 126 -37.53 -8.58 21.92
N ILE A 127 -37.21 -9.08 23.12
CA ILE A 127 -36.02 -9.91 23.35
C ILE A 127 -36.10 -11.21 22.54
N PHE A 128 -37.26 -11.85 22.44
CA PHE A 128 -37.44 -13.06 21.62
C PHE A 128 -37.27 -12.78 20.13
N VAL A 129 -37.79 -11.66 19.63
CA VAL A 129 -37.63 -11.25 18.22
C VAL A 129 -36.17 -10.89 17.94
N LEU A 130 -35.53 -10.12 18.81
CA LEU A 130 -34.11 -9.79 18.70
C LEU A 130 -33.23 -11.04 18.80
N ALA A 131 -33.55 -11.99 19.69
CA ALA A 131 -32.86 -13.25 19.78
C ALA A 131 -33.05 -14.08 18.51
N ALA A 132 -34.26 -14.16 17.93
CA ALA A 132 -34.49 -14.87 16.67
C ALA A 132 -33.74 -14.23 15.49
N VAL A 133 -33.71 -12.90 15.41
CA VAL A 133 -32.95 -12.16 14.40
C VAL A 133 -31.45 -12.36 14.60
N LEU A 134 -30.94 -12.23 15.83
CA LEU A 134 -29.54 -12.49 16.16
C LEU A 134 -29.16 -13.94 15.88
N THR A 135 -30.03 -14.91 16.17
CA THR A 135 -29.77 -16.33 15.87
C THR A 135 -29.77 -16.55 14.35
N GLY A 136 -30.66 -15.90 13.61
CA GLY A 136 -30.68 -15.91 12.15
C GLY A 136 -29.42 -15.29 11.52
N VAL A 137 -28.99 -14.14 12.04
CA VAL A 137 -27.75 -13.45 11.64
C VAL A 137 -26.54 -14.28 12.03
N VAL A 138 -26.50 -14.87 13.22
CA VAL A 138 -25.41 -15.75 13.68
C VAL A 138 -25.37 -17.02 12.84
N ILE A 139 -26.49 -17.66 12.51
CA ILE A 139 -26.52 -18.82 11.61
C ILE A 139 -26.09 -18.43 10.19
N PHE A 140 -26.47 -17.25 9.70
CA PHE A 140 -26.03 -16.72 8.41
C PHE A 140 -24.53 -16.40 8.41
N CYS A 141 -24.03 -15.75 9.46
CA CYS A 141 -22.62 -15.46 9.70
C CYS A 141 -21.80 -16.74 9.90
N ILE A 142 -22.34 -17.77 10.56
CA ILE A 142 -21.69 -19.08 10.72
C ILE A 142 -21.72 -19.88 9.41
N ARG A 143 -22.79 -19.82 8.61
CA ARG A 143 -22.81 -20.43 7.27
C ARG A 143 -21.82 -19.74 6.33
N ARG A 144 -21.78 -18.40 6.35
CA ARG A 144 -20.81 -17.59 5.59
C ARG A 144 -19.38 -17.81 6.10
N ARG A 145 -19.16 -17.86 7.42
CA ARG A 145 -17.87 -18.20 8.04
C ARG A 145 -17.49 -19.65 7.81
N ARG A 146 -18.39 -20.64 7.77
CA ARG A 146 -18.03 -22.03 7.44
C ARG A 146 -17.65 -22.19 5.98
N PHE A 147 -18.27 -21.41 5.09
CA PHE A 147 -17.84 -21.32 3.69
C PHE A 147 -16.44 -20.67 3.57
N PHE A 148 -16.18 -19.59 4.32
CA PHE A 148 -14.84 -18.96 4.39
C PHE A 148 -13.80 -19.76 5.17
N GLN A 149 -14.17 -20.51 6.21
CA GLN A 149 -13.30 -21.34 7.03
C GLN A 149 -12.93 -22.64 6.31
N ASN A 150 -13.77 -23.18 5.41
CA ASN A 150 -13.33 -24.27 4.53
C ASN A 150 -12.33 -23.79 3.47
N THR A 151 -12.31 -22.49 3.15
CA THR A 151 -11.26 -21.87 2.34
C THR A 151 -10.00 -21.54 3.17
N ASN A 152 -10.17 -21.12 4.43
CA ASN A 152 -9.07 -20.68 5.31
C ASN A 152 -8.46 -21.80 6.20
N ARG A 153 -9.12 -22.95 6.41
CA ARG A 153 -8.52 -24.10 7.11
C ARG A 153 -7.39 -24.78 6.31
N ASN A 154 -7.27 -24.48 5.02
CA ASN A 154 -6.13 -24.89 4.19
C ASN A 154 -4.98 -23.88 4.20
N LEU A 155 -5.04 -22.85 5.06
CA LEU A 155 -4.17 -21.66 5.04
C LEU A 155 -3.52 -21.32 6.38
N GLY A 156 -3.61 -22.20 7.39
CA GLY A 156 -2.94 -22.01 8.67
C GLY A 156 -1.86 -23.05 8.87
N MET A 157 -0.61 -22.61 8.93
CA MET A 157 0.65 -23.25 9.41
C MET A 157 1.77 -23.15 8.35
N MET A 158 2.58 -22.09 8.41
CA MET A 158 4.04 -22.17 8.67
C MET A 158 4.71 -20.80 8.51
N GLU A 159 5.48 -20.45 9.53
CA GLU A 159 6.36 -19.29 9.62
C GLU A 159 7.58 -19.37 8.68
N VAL A 160 8.04 -18.17 8.29
CA VAL A 160 9.40 -17.72 7.94
C VAL A 160 10.27 -18.67 7.10
N GLU A 161 10.27 -18.45 5.79
CA GLU A 161 11.44 -18.20 4.93
C GLU A 161 10.94 -18.07 3.47
N ALA A 162 11.39 -17.04 2.75
CA ALA A 162 10.93 -16.71 1.40
C ALA A 162 11.11 -17.89 0.41
N ASN A 163 10.05 -18.68 0.19
CA ASN A 163 10.06 -19.87 -0.66
C ASN A 163 8.98 -19.78 -1.77
N PRO A 164 9.24 -20.16 -3.05
CA PRO A 164 8.41 -19.83 -4.22
C PRO A 164 7.06 -20.58 -4.36
N ASP A 165 6.59 -21.26 -3.32
CA ASP A 165 5.50 -22.24 -3.42
C ASP A 165 4.08 -21.61 -3.42
N GLU A 166 3.94 -20.32 -3.15
CA GLU A 166 2.65 -19.60 -3.28
C GLU A 166 2.18 -19.48 -4.73
N SER A 167 3.12 -19.35 -5.67
CA SER A 167 2.80 -19.34 -7.10
C SER A 167 2.33 -20.72 -7.60
N ARG A 168 2.69 -21.80 -6.90
CA ARG A 168 2.19 -23.16 -7.19
C ARG A 168 0.77 -23.41 -6.69
N LYS A 169 0.28 -22.76 -5.62
CA LYS A 169 -1.12 -22.90 -5.18
C LYS A 169 -2.12 -22.09 -6.01
N LEU A 170 -1.72 -20.91 -6.51
CA LEU A 170 -2.50 -20.17 -7.52
C LEU A 170 -2.50 -20.88 -8.87
N VAL A 171 -1.40 -21.54 -9.24
CA VAL A 171 -1.31 -22.36 -10.47
C VAL A 171 -2.05 -23.71 -10.32
N LYS A 172 -2.00 -24.39 -9.17
CA LYS A 172 -2.68 -25.70 -9.00
C LYS A 172 -4.20 -25.61 -9.12
N ARG A 173 -4.84 -24.51 -8.67
CA ARG A 173 -6.28 -24.31 -8.89
C ARG A 173 -6.66 -23.97 -10.33
N ALA A 174 -5.73 -23.44 -11.13
CA ALA A 174 -5.91 -23.30 -12.58
C ALA A 174 -5.71 -24.62 -13.32
N VAL A 175 -4.78 -25.45 -12.82
CA VAL A 175 -4.41 -26.76 -13.37
C VAL A 175 -5.50 -27.82 -13.16
N GLU A 176 -6.31 -27.78 -12.10
CA GLU A 176 -7.44 -28.74 -11.96
C GLU A 176 -8.57 -28.56 -13.00
N SER A 177 -8.47 -27.56 -13.89
CA SER A 177 -9.36 -27.38 -15.05
C SER A 177 -8.71 -27.79 -16.40
N GLU A 178 -7.69 -28.65 -16.33
CA GLU A 178 -6.63 -28.94 -17.31
C GLU A 178 -7.00 -29.35 -18.74
N HIS A 179 -8.28 -29.44 -19.13
CA HIS A 179 -8.63 -29.86 -20.50
C HIS A 179 -9.34 -28.83 -21.37
N LYS A 180 -9.55 -27.59 -20.89
CA LYS A 180 -10.06 -26.49 -21.76
C LYS A 180 -9.37 -25.12 -21.61
N ALA A 181 -8.60 -24.88 -20.54
CA ALA A 181 -8.01 -23.56 -20.27
C ALA A 181 -6.68 -23.27 -21.01
N ASP A 182 -5.99 -24.29 -21.52
CA ASP A 182 -4.64 -24.15 -22.09
C ASP A 182 -4.60 -23.38 -23.43
N LYS A 183 -5.75 -23.23 -24.11
CA LYS A 183 -5.86 -22.51 -25.39
C LYS A 183 -6.08 -20.99 -25.27
N SER A 184 -6.33 -20.44 -24.08
CA SER A 184 -6.88 -19.08 -23.98
C SER A 184 -5.90 -17.95 -23.66
N ASN A 185 -4.68 -18.26 -23.18
CA ASN A 185 -3.70 -17.23 -22.80
C ASN A 185 -2.62 -17.06 -23.89
N LYS A 186 -3.04 -16.51 -25.04
CA LYS A 186 -2.18 -16.39 -26.23
C LYS A 186 -0.96 -15.51 -25.95
N SER A 187 -1.14 -14.39 -25.25
CA SER A 187 -0.03 -13.52 -24.88
C SER A 187 1.00 -14.22 -24.00
N PHE A 188 0.59 -15.08 -23.06
CA PHE A 188 1.53 -15.85 -22.24
C PHE A 188 2.35 -16.83 -23.10
N HIS A 189 1.69 -17.59 -23.98
CA HIS A 189 2.38 -18.56 -24.84
C HIS A 189 3.34 -17.88 -25.83
N GLN A 190 2.93 -16.74 -26.40
CA GLN A 190 3.79 -15.92 -27.26
C GLN A 190 5.00 -15.39 -26.49
N ALA A 191 4.78 -14.82 -25.31
CA ALA A 191 5.84 -14.30 -24.46
C ALA A 191 6.84 -15.40 -24.04
N LYS A 192 6.33 -16.58 -23.69
CA LYS A 192 7.16 -17.75 -23.36
C LYS A 192 8.03 -18.17 -24.54
N LYS A 193 7.45 -18.23 -25.75
CA LYS A 193 8.20 -18.55 -26.97
C LYS A 193 9.35 -17.57 -27.22
N ILE A 194 9.07 -16.27 -27.18
CA ILE A 194 10.08 -15.22 -27.36
C ILE A 194 11.18 -15.36 -26.29
N LEU A 195 10.79 -15.60 -25.04
CA LEU A 195 11.72 -15.76 -23.93
C LEU A 195 12.63 -16.99 -24.09
N ASP A 196 12.07 -18.12 -24.54
CA ASP A 196 12.83 -19.35 -24.81
C ASP A 196 13.80 -19.16 -26.00
N GLU A 197 13.45 -18.32 -27.01
CA GLU A 197 14.28 -18.04 -28.19
C GLU A 197 15.39 -17.00 -27.92
N HIS A 198 15.09 -15.95 -27.15
CA HIS A 198 15.97 -14.78 -27.02
C HIS A 198 16.54 -14.56 -25.62
N ASN A 199 16.08 -15.31 -24.60
CA ASN A 199 16.32 -15.04 -23.17
C ASN A 199 15.91 -13.63 -22.72
N ARG A 200 15.15 -12.90 -23.54
CA ARG A 200 14.76 -11.52 -23.31
C ARG A 200 13.33 -11.32 -23.74
N LEU A 201 12.62 -10.45 -23.03
CA LEU A 201 11.26 -10.07 -23.38
C LEU A 201 10.99 -8.64 -22.93
N LEU A 202 10.51 -7.82 -23.87
CA LEU A 202 9.94 -6.50 -23.62
C LEU A 202 8.41 -6.61 -23.64
N ILE A 203 7.77 -6.27 -22.53
CA ILE A 203 6.33 -6.29 -22.34
C ILE A 203 5.81 -4.86 -22.29
N THR A 204 5.06 -4.45 -23.32
CA THR A 204 4.41 -3.14 -23.33
C THR A 204 2.92 -3.22 -23.03
N GLY A 205 2.36 -2.07 -22.73
CA GLY A 205 0.92 -1.88 -22.57
C GLY A 205 0.61 -0.66 -21.72
N VAL A 206 -0.64 -0.20 -21.78
CA VAL A 206 -1.13 0.86 -20.88
C VAL A 206 -1.10 0.43 -19.42
N GLN A 207 -1.37 1.36 -18.51
CA GLN A 207 -1.45 1.05 -17.09
C GLN A 207 -2.56 0.04 -16.81
N GLY A 208 -2.32 -0.96 -15.96
CA GLY A 208 -3.31 -2.00 -15.69
C GLY A 208 -3.48 -3.04 -16.81
N ALA A 209 -2.66 -3.00 -17.87
CA ALA A 209 -2.65 -4.02 -18.92
C ALA A 209 -2.13 -5.39 -18.46
N GLY A 210 -1.64 -5.55 -17.23
CA GLY A 210 -1.14 -6.82 -16.71
C GLY A 210 0.33 -7.13 -17.06
N LYS A 211 1.16 -6.11 -17.33
CA LYS A 211 2.59 -6.27 -17.64
C LYS A 211 3.33 -7.03 -16.54
N THR A 212 3.27 -6.51 -15.30
CA THR A 212 3.86 -7.14 -14.11
C THR A 212 3.29 -8.53 -13.83
N TYR A 213 1.98 -8.74 -14.04
CA TYR A 213 1.35 -10.04 -13.88
C TYR A 213 1.92 -11.08 -14.86
N LEU A 214 2.09 -10.71 -16.14
CA LEU A 214 2.70 -11.58 -17.14
C LEU A 214 4.16 -11.89 -16.79
N ALA A 215 4.95 -10.88 -16.38
CA ALA A 215 6.33 -11.09 -15.95
C ALA A 215 6.40 -12.07 -14.76
N LYS A 216 5.60 -11.87 -13.70
CA LYS A 216 5.50 -12.78 -12.54
C LYS A 216 5.13 -14.20 -12.98
N SER A 217 4.18 -14.35 -13.90
CA SER A 217 3.73 -15.64 -14.41
C SER A 217 4.84 -16.39 -15.16
N LEU A 218 5.60 -15.68 -16.00
CA LEU A 218 6.74 -16.27 -16.74
C LEU A 218 7.85 -16.71 -15.79
N VAL A 219 8.18 -15.90 -14.78
CA VAL A 219 9.18 -16.24 -13.75
C VAL A 219 8.77 -17.49 -12.97
N ALA A 220 7.49 -17.58 -12.58
CA ALA A 220 6.97 -18.76 -11.89
C ALA A 220 7.06 -20.02 -12.76
N GLU A 221 6.79 -19.91 -14.06
CA GLU A 221 6.92 -21.00 -15.02
C GLU A 221 8.38 -21.45 -15.21
N LEU A 222 9.33 -20.51 -15.30
CA LEU A 222 10.77 -20.82 -15.37
C LEU A 222 11.24 -21.58 -14.12
N GLY A 223 10.75 -21.19 -12.94
CA GLY A 223 11.06 -21.86 -11.67
C GLY A 223 10.57 -23.31 -11.57
N LYS A 224 9.65 -23.76 -12.42
CA LYS A 224 9.20 -25.17 -12.44
C LYS A 224 10.22 -26.12 -13.05
N LYS A 225 11.22 -25.63 -13.79
CA LYS A 225 12.25 -26.44 -14.47
C LYS A 225 13.31 -27.06 -13.53
N GLY A 226 13.03 -27.16 -12.22
CA GLY A 226 13.82 -27.95 -11.24
C GLY A 226 15.08 -27.27 -10.67
N LYS A 227 15.61 -26.24 -11.33
CA LYS A 227 16.73 -25.44 -10.80
C LYS A 227 16.18 -24.26 -9.99
N LYS A 228 16.64 -24.07 -8.74
CA LYS A 228 16.39 -22.84 -7.99
C LYS A 228 17.08 -21.69 -8.74
N MET A 229 16.28 -20.83 -9.37
CA MET A 229 16.77 -19.65 -10.09
C MET A 229 16.69 -18.45 -9.18
N GLU A 230 17.83 -17.79 -8.98
CA GLU A 230 17.90 -16.52 -8.26
C GLU A 230 17.35 -15.41 -9.16
N LYS A 231 16.49 -14.54 -8.61
CA LYS A 231 15.80 -13.49 -9.35
C LYS A 231 15.92 -12.14 -8.65
N VAL A 232 15.97 -11.06 -9.42
CA VAL A 232 16.00 -9.69 -8.87
C VAL A 232 15.03 -8.78 -9.61
N TRP A 233 14.37 -7.91 -8.83
CA TRP A 233 13.54 -6.83 -9.33
C TRP A 233 14.34 -5.53 -9.33
N ILE A 234 14.27 -4.80 -10.43
CA ILE A 234 14.94 -3.51 -10.63
C ILE A 234 13.88 -2.51 -11.03
N SER A 235 13.67 -1.48 -10.20
CA SER A 235 12.59 -0.50 -10.38
C SER A 235 13.04 0.92 -10.67
N ASN A 236 14.35 1.17 -10.71
CA ASN A 236 14.91 2.47 -11.04
C ASN A 236 16.32 2.37 -11.66
N LEU A 237 16.76 3.49 -12.23
CA LEU A 237 18.04 3.61 -12.91
C LEU A 237 19.25 3.37 -11.98
N THR A 238 19.16 3.78 -10.71
CA THR A 238 20.24 3.60 -9.73
C THR A 238 20.49 2.11 -9.45
N GLN A 239 19.42 1.33 -9.26
CA GLN A 239 19.49 -0.12 -9.08
C GLN A 239 20.03 -0.82 -10.34
N LEU A 240 19.61 -0.38 -11.53
CA LEU A 240 20.14 -0.93 -12.79
C LEU A 240 21.65 -0.71 -12.90
N ARG A 241 22.11 0.52 -12.67
CA ARG A 241 23.55 0.88 -12.68
C ARG A 241 24.32 0.12 -11.62
N ALA A 242 23.75 -0.09 -10.44
CA ALA A 242 24.41 -0.82 -9.35
C ALA A 242 24.63 -2.31 -9.67
N LYS A 243 23.83 -2.88 -10.59
CA LYS A 243 23.96 -4.27 -11.08
C LYS A 243 24.79 -4.37 -12.37
N GLN A 244 24.98 -3.28 -13.08
CA GLN A 244 25.83 -3.21 -14.26
C GLN A 244 27.28 -3.61 -13.92
N ASN A 245 27.90 -4.42 -14.77
CA ASN A 245 29.31 -4.84 -14.67
C ASN A 245 29.71 -5.63 -13.39
N LYS A 246 28.75 -6.13 -12.60
CA LYS A 246 29.03 -7.04 -11.48
C LYS A 246 28.72 -8.48 -11.89
N GLN A 247 29.62 -9.41 -11.57
CA GLN A 247 29.24 -10.82 -11.53
C GLN A 247 28.14 -10.99 -10.49
N SER A 248 26.99 -11.44 -10.94
CA SER A 248 25.79 -11.54 -10.12
C SER A 248 25.25 -12.97 -10.17
N PRO A 249 24.97 -13.57 -9.00
CA PRO A 249 24.43 -14.93 -8.92
C PRO A 249 23.03 -15.05 -9.55
N GLU A 250 22.31 -13.94 -9.72
CA GLU A 250 20.95 -13.89 -10.25
C GLU A 250 20.85 -14.38 -11.70
N ASP A 251 19.93 -15.30 -11.95
CA ASP A 251 19.66 -15.89 -13.26
C ASP A 251 18.61 -15.09 -14.04
N ILE A 252 17.68 -14.44 -13.34
CA ILE A 252 16.55 -13.69 -13.92
C ILE A 252 16.51 -12.25 -13.41
N PHE A 253 16.51 -11.29 -14.32
CA PHE A 253 16.35 -9.87 -14.05
C PHE A 253 14.99 -9.39 -14.52
N ILE A 254 14.27 -8.68 -13.65
CA ILE A 254 12.95 -8.15 -13.92
C ILE A 254 13.01 -6.64 -13.74
N LEU A 255 13.04 -5.93 -14.86
CA LEU A 255 13.09 -4.48 -14.92
C LEU A 255 11.65 -3.97 -15.02
N ASP A 256 11.04 -3.68 -13.88
CA ASP A 256 9.63 -3.27 -13.78
C ASP A 256 9.54 -1.81 -13.36
N GLU A 257 8.79 -0.99 -14.11
CA GLU A 257 8.64 0.46 -13.85
C GLU A 257 9.93 1.30 -13.94
N ILE A 258 11.00 0.75 -14.54
CA ILE A 258 12.18 1.53 -14.90
C ILE A 258 11.85 2.64 -15.91
N PHE A 259 10.90 2.38 -16.81
CA PHE A 259 10.25 3.38 -17.66
C PHE A 259 8.88 3.71 -17.09
N TYR A 260 8.52 4.99 -17.05
CA TYR A 260 7.23 5.49 -16.56
C TYR A 260 6.69 6.60 -17.47
N GLU A 261 5.38 6.87 -17.41
CA GLU A 261 4.68 7.66 -18.44
C GLU A 261 5.20 9.10 -18.57
N LEU A 262 5.52 9.75 -17.45
CA LEU A 262 5.94 11.16 -17.40
C LEU A 262 7.46 11.36 -17.37
N GLN A 263 8.22 10.34 -17.78
CA GLN A 263 9.67 10.42 -17.82
C GLN A 263 10.11 11.41 -18.90
N THR A 264 11.00 12.36 -18.55
CA THR A 264 11.51 13.36 -19.51
C THR A 264 12.26 12.69 -20.66
N ASN A 265 12.31 13.33 -21.82
CA ASN A 265 13.02 12.77 -22.98
C ASN A 265 14.50 12.45 -22.64
N SER A 266 15.18 13.33 -21.91
CA SER A 266 16.55 13.11 -21.46
C SER A 266 16.67 11.88 -20.55
N ARG A 267 15.73 11.70 -19.62
CA ARG A 267 15.71 10.59 -18.67
C ARG A 267 15.36 9.25 -19.35
N VAL A 268 14.46 9.25 -20.34
CA VAL A 268 14.19 8.06 -21.17
C VAL A 268 15.45 7.63 -21.90
N MET A 269 16.16 8.57 -22.53
CA MET A 269 17.41 8.26 -23.25
C MET A 269 18.55 7.82 -22.31
N GLU A 270 18.67 8.43 -21.12
CA GLU A 270 19.62 8.01 -20.09
C GLU A 270 19.35 6.57 -19.65
N THR A 271 18.08 6.26 -19.38
CA THR A 271 17.60 4.94 -18.96
C THR A 271 17.83 3.90 -20.06
N PHE A 272 17.54 4.26 -21.31
CA PHE A 272 17.75 3.39 -22.46
C PHE A 272 19.22 3.08 -22.71
N LYS A 273 20.12 4.07 -22.61
CA LYS A 273 21.57 3.83 -22.70
C LYS A 273 22.08 2.88 -21.62
N ALA A 274 21.61 3.06 -20.39
CA ALA A 274 21.95 2.15 -19.29
C ALA A 274 21.39 0.74 -19.53
N LEU A 275 20.17 0.63 -20.05
CA LEU A 275 19.56 -0.65 -20.42
C LEU A 275 20.37 -1.36 -21.51
N GLN A 276 20.78 -0.67 -22.57
CA GLN A 276 21.57 -1.26 -23.65
C GLN A 276 22.88 -1.86 -23.11
N SER A 277 23.63 -1.08 -22.33
CA SER A 277 24.88 -1.57 -21.74
C SER A 277 24.66 -2.71 -20.74
N PHE A 278 23.54 -2.70 -20.00
CA PHE A 278 23.15 -3.82 -19.14
C PHE A 278 22.84 -5.09 -19.95
N LEU A 279 22.11 -4.96 -21.07
CA LEU A 279 21.81 -6.08 -21.95
C LEU A 279 23.07 -6.64 -22.62
N GLU A 280 24.03 -5.81 -23.00
CA GLU A 280 25.33 -6.24 -23.54
C GLU A 280 26.15 -7.04 -22.52
N SER A 281 26.10 -6.66 -21.24
CA SER A 281 26.80 -7.39 -20.17
C SER A 281 26.05 -8.65 -19.68
N SER A 282 24.76 -8.77 -19.97
CA SER A 282 23.86 -9.82 -19.45
C SER A 282 23.43 -10.85 -20.51
N VAL A 283 24.28 -11.14 -21.51
CA VAL A 283 23.92 -12.00 -22.67
C VAL A 283 23.40 -13.40 -22.29
N LYS A 284 23.90 -13.99 -21.20
CA LYS A 284 23.53 -15.34 -20.75
C LYS A 284 22.40 -15.37 -19.71
N LYS A 285 21.84 -14.21 -19.37
CA LYS A 285 20.85 -14.08 -18.30
C LYS A 285 19.48 -13.80 -18.88
N THR A 286 18.43 -14.25 -18.18
CA THR A 286 17.05 -13.97 -18.58
C THR A 286 16.67 -12.57 -18.16
N VAL A 287 16.18 -11.74 -19.09
CA VAL A 287 15.80 -10.34 -18.80
C VAL A 287 14.36 -10.07 -19.24
N LEU A 288 13.52 -9.69 -18.28
CA LEU A 288 12.15 -9.24 -18.53
C LEU A 288 12.09 -7.73 -18.30
N ILE A 289 11.55 -6.99 -19.27
CA ILE A 289 11.45 -5.54 -19.23
C ILE A 289 9.99 -5.16 -19.37
N THR A 290 9.46 -4.33 -18.48
CA THR A 290 8.14 -3.73 -18.67
C THR A 290 8.29 -2.27 -19.09
N MET A 291 7.39 -1.81 -19.96
CA MET A 291 7.41 -0.44 -20.46
C MET A 291 5.97 0.04 -20.73
N PRO A 292 5.61 1.28 -20.39
CA PRO A 292 4.36 1.86 -20.85
C PRO A 292 4.31 1.91 -22.39
N SER A 293 3.18 1.54 -22.99
CA SER A 293 3.05 1.56 -24.46
C SER A 293 3.23 2.95 -25.06
N TYR A 294 2.91 4.01 -24.31
CA TYR A 294 3.17 5.39 -24.73
C TYR A 294 4.68 5.64 -24.94
N ILE A 295 5.54 5.22 -24.01
CA ILE A 295 7.00 5.35 -24.14
C ILE A 295 7.49 4.54 -25.34
N TRP A 296 7.00 3.31 -25.50
CA TRP A 296 7.32 2.48 -26.66
C TRP A 296 6.97 3.17 -27.98
N ASN A 297 5.74 3.68 -28.11
CA ASN A 297 5.26 4.31 -29.33
C ASN A 297 6.03 5.59 -29.66
N LYS A 298 6.29 6.44 -28.65
CA LYS A 298 7.02 7.70 -28.81
C LYS A 298 8.46 7.50 -29.27
N TYR A 299 9.12 6.43 -28.84
CA TYR A 299 10.52 6.14 -29.15
C TYR A 299 10.70 4.87 -30.01
N LYS A 300 9.65 4.49 -30.75
CA LYS A 300 9.59 3.22 -31.48
C LYS A 300 10.78 3.01 -32.40
N ASP A 301 11.16 4.02 -33.17
CA ASP A 301 12.27 3.93 -34.11
C ASP A 301 13.60 3.68 -33.39
N THR A 302 13.84 4.38 -32.27
CA THR A 302 15.04 4.21 -31.44
C THR A 302 15.10 2.80 -30.84
N PHE A 303 13.99 2.29 -30.32
CA PHE A 303 13.94 0.93 -29.75
C PHE A 303 14.04 -0.17 -30.82
N THR A 304 13.46 0.06 -31.99
CA THR A 304 13.53 -0.84 -33.16
C THR A 304 14.96 -0.89 -33.73
N GLN A 305 15.67 0.24 -33.79
CA GLN A 305 17.09 0.25 -34.18
C GLN A 305 17.95 -0.58 -33.23
N ALA A 306 17.57 -0.68 -31.95
CA ALA A 306 18.20 -1.55 -30.97
C ALA A 306 17.63 -2.98 -30.94
N ARG A 307 16.79 -3.35 -31.93
CA ARG A 307 16.19 -4.67 -32.10
C ARG A 307 15.32 -5.13 -30.92
N LEU A 308 14.74 -4.19 -30.17
CA LEU A 308 13.83 -4.54 -29.08
C LEU A 308 12.47 -5.03 -29.58
N ASP A 309 12.10 -4.70 -30.82
CA ASP A 309 10.90 -5.17 -31.51
C ASP A 309 10.91 -6.70 -31.75
N GLU A 310 12.08 -7.31 -31.90
CA GLU A 310 12.21 -8.77 -32.03
C GLU A 310 11.83 -9.52 -30.75
N VAL A 311 11.94 -8.86 -29.59
CA VAL A 311 11.63 -9.43 -28.27
C VAL A 311 10.39 -8.80 -27.64
N HIS A 312 9.54 -8.16 -28.45
CA HIS A 312 8.44 -7.33 -28.00
C HIS A 312 7.10 -8.08 -27.98
N ILE A 313 6.32 -7.87 -26.91
CA ILE A 313 4.90 -8.18 -26.86
C ILE A 313 4.12 -6.97 -26.36
N ASP A 314 3.05 -6.60 -27.07
CA ASP A 314 2.13 -5.54 -26.65
C ASP A 314 0.82 -6.11 -26.10
N LEU A 315 0.56 -5.84 -24.82
CA LEU A 315 -0.63 -6.27 -24.12
C LEU A 315 -1.88 -5.42 -24.42
N ASN A 316 -1.73 -4.33 -25.18
CA ASN A 316 -2.88 -3.56 -25.68
C ASN A 316 -3.63 -4.34 -26.77
N HIS A 317 -2.92 -5.09 -27.61
CA HIS A 317 -3.48 -5.78 -28.78
C HIS A 317 -3.92 -7.23 -28.49
N ARG A 318 -4.50 -7.47 -27.31
CA ARG A 318 -5.05 -8.78 -26.97
C ARG A 318 -6.20 -9.16 -27.88
N ASN A 319 -6.20 -10.43 -28.30
CA ASN A 319 -7.31 -10.98 -29.05
C ASN A 319 -8.58 -11.12 -28.19
N THR A 320 -9.72 -11.18 -28.87
CA THR A 320 -11.06 -11.31 -28.25
C THR A 320 -11.20 -12.53 -27.35
N SER A 321 -10.57 -13.66 -27.67
CA SER A 321 -10.66 -14.90 -26.87
C SER A 321 -9.97 -14.75 -25.51
N GLU A 322 -8.80 -14.10 -25.50
CA GLU A 322 -8.06 -13.78 -24.28
C GLU A 322 -8.80 -12.75 -23.44
N LYS A 323 -9.30 -11.66 -24.06
CA LYS A 323 -10.16 -10.67 -23.39
C LYS A 323 -11.38 -11.34 -22.73
N ARG A 324 -12.10 -12.23 -23.43
CA ARG A 324 -13.21 -13.01 -22.84
C ARG A 324 -12.80 -13.89 -21.67
N SER A 325 -11.61 -14.46 -21.72
CA SER A 325 -11.11 -15.33 -20.64
C SER A 325 -10.79 -14.51 -19.39
N ILE A 326 -10.18 -13.33 -19.56
CA ILE A 326 -9.95 -12.36 -18.49
C ILE A 326 -11.28 -11.90 -17.89
N LEU A 327 -12.27 -11.59 -18.73
CA LEU A 327 -13.61 -11.22 -18.30
C LEU A 327 -14.23 -12.28 -17.38
N ARG A 328 -14.30 -13.53 -17.85
CA ARG A 328 -14.85 -14.65 -17.07
C ARG A 328 -14.07 -14.91 -15.79
N TYR A 329 -12.75 -14.76 -15.84
CA TYR A 329 -11.89 -14.94 -14.67
C TYR A 329 -12.26 -13.95 -13.55
N PHE A 330 -12.32 -12.65 -13.85
CA PHE A 330 -12.64 -11.65 -12.83
C PHE A 330 -14.09 -11.74 -12.33
N MET A 331 -15.06 -11.99 -13.22
CA MET A 331 -16.45 -12.21 -12.80
C MET A 331 -16.57 -13.37 -11.80
N LYS A 332 -15.81 -14.46 -12.02
CA LYS A 332 -15.75 -15.60 -11.10
C LYS A 332 -15.00 -15.25 -9.81
N GLN A 333 -13.86 -14.56 -9.91
CA GLN A 333 -13.02 -14.19 -8.77
C GLN A 333 -13.80 -13.33 -7.77
N TYR A 334 -14.56 -12.34 -8.26
CA TYR A 334 -15.35 -11.44 -7.43
C TYR A 334 -16.75 -11.97 -7.07
N ALA A 335 -17.10 -13.18 -7.53
CA ALA A 335 -18.40 -13.81 -7.27
C ALA A 335 -19.59 -12.85 -7.52
N ILE A 336 -19.53 -12.10 -8.63
CA ILE A 336 -20.49 -11.04 -8.92
C ILE A 336 -21.92 -11.58 -9.00
N SER A 337 -22.90 -10.75 -8.59
CA SER A 337 -24.29 -11.15 -8.63
C SER A 337 -24.76 -11.37 -10.08
N LYS A 338 -25.81 -12.18 -10.27
CA LYS A 338 -26.39 -12.43 -11.61
C LYS A 338 -26.78 -11.13 -12.32
N GLY A 339 -27.35 -10.16 -11.60
CA GLY A 339 -27.76 -8.87 -12.18
C GLY A 339 -26.57 -8.03 -12.67
N GLU A 340 -25.48 -7.99 -11.91
CA GLU A 340 -24.24 -7.30 -12.30
C GLU A 340 -23.52 -8.02 -13.44
N ALA A 341 -23.51 -9.36 -13.41
CA ALA A 341 -23.00 -10.17 -14.49
C ALA A 341 -23.74 -9.87 -15.80
N ASP A 342 -25.07 -9.84 -15.77
CA ASP A 342 -25.90 -9.51 -16.93
C ASP A 342 -25.63 -8.08 -17.43
N ARG A 343 -25.38 -7.13 -16.51
CA ARG A 343 -25.00 -5.74 -16.86
C ARG A 343 -23.68 -5.72 -17.64
N ILE A 344 -22.67 -6.46 -17.19
CA ILE A 344 -21.36 -6.55 -17.85
C ILE A 344 -21.44 -7.30 -19.18
N CYS A 345 -22.12 -8.44 -19.21
CA CYS A 345 -22.31 -9.25 -20.43
C CYS A 345 -23.04 -8.47 -21.53
N ARG A 346 -24.04 -7.63 -21.20
CA ARG A 346 -24.70 -6.77 -22.19
C ARG A 346 -23.78 -5.73 -22.83
N ALA A 347 -22.66 -5.39 -22.18
CA ALA A 347 -21.64 -4.50 -22.71
C ALA A 347 -20.44 -5.22 -23.31
N GLU A 348 -20.49 -6.56 -23.44
CA GLU A 348 -19.38 -7.38 -23.93
C GLU A 348 -18.89 -6.89 -25.30
N ASN A 349 -19.79 -6.59 -26.24
CA ASN A 349 -19.39 -6.08 -27.56
C ASN A 349 -18.57 -4.79 -27.44
N VAL A 350 -19.02 -3.82 -26.63
CA VAL A 350 -18.30 -2.55 -26.39
C VAL A 350 -16.95 -2.78 -25.69
N LEU A 351 -16.87 -3.76 -24.79
CA LEU A 351 -15.62 -4.13 -24.10
C LEU A 351 -14.62 -4.79 -25.07
N LEU A 352 -15.09 -5.56 -26.04
CA LEU A 352 -14.25 -6.37 -26.92
C LEU A 352 -13.87 -5.65 -28.22
N GLU A 353 -14.74 -4.79 -28.75
CA GLU A 353 -14.60 -4.11 -30.04
C GLU A 353 -13.64 -2.92 -30.02
N ASP A 354 -13.30 -2.37 -28.85
CA ASP A 354 -12.47 -1.17 -28.77
C ASP A 354 -11.01 -1.45 -29.20
N PRO A 355 -10.54 -0.82 -30.29
CA PRO A 355 -9.22 -1.10 -30.86
C PRO A 355 -8.09 -0.27 -30.24
N ASP A 356 -8.41 0.82 -29.53
CA ASP A 356 -7.42 1.81 -29.12
C ASP A 356 -7.21 1.86 -27.60
N PRO A 357 -5.99 2.25 -27.15
CA PRO A 357 -5.61 2.21 -25.75
C PRO A 357 -6.46 3.16 -24.91
N LYS A 358 -7.53 2.62 -24.33
CA LYS A 358 -8.14 3.12 -23.10
C LYS A 358 -7.00 3.34 -22.12
N SER A 359 -6.94 4.51 -21.50
CA SER A 359 -5.91 4.87 -20.51
C SER A 359 -5.77 3.89 -19.34
N ILE A 360 -6.72 2.96 -19.22
CA ILE A 360 -6.67 1.77 -18.40
C ILE A 360 -6.71 0.49 -19.25
N GLY A 361 -5.82 -0.45 -18.92
CA GLY A 361 -5.72 -1.74 -19.59
C GLY A 361 -6.89 -2.65 -19.25
N PHE A 362 -7.21 -3.53 -20.21
CA PHE A 362 -8.40 -4.40 -20.14
C PHE A 362 -8.54 -5.17 -18.81
N PRO A 363 -7.49 -5.82 -18.24
CA PRO A 363 -7.62 -6.50 -16.95
C PRO A 363 -8.04 -5.57 -15.80
N ALA A 364 -7.42 -4.39 -15.68
CA ALA A 364 -7.76 -3.44 -14.62
C ALA A 364 -9.16 -2.84 -14.81
N LEU A 365 -9.56 -2.56 -16.05
CA LEU A 365 -10.93 -2.11 -16.36
C LEU A 365 -11.96 -3.13 -15.90
N ILE A 366 -11.81 -4.40 -16.28
CA ILE A 366 -12.75 -5.46 -15.89
C ILE A 366 -12.76 -5.64 -14.37
N SER A 367 -11.58 -5.65 -13.75
CA SER A 367 -11.47 -5.78 -12.30
C SER A 367 -12.20 -4.64 -11.57
N TRP A 368 -12.09 -3.40 -12.04
CA TRP A 368 -12.84 -2.28 -11.48
C TRP A 368 -14.35 -2.39 -11.75
N LEU A 369 -14.77 -2.70 -12.99
CA LEU A 369 -16.19 -2.84 -13.34
C LEU A 369 -16.92 -3.93 -12.54
N CYS A 370 -16.20 -4.97 -12.12
CA CYS A 370 -16.75 -6.03 -11.26
C CYS A 370 -16.98 -5.58 -9.81
N ASN A 371 -16.31 -4.52 -9.37
CA ASN A 371 -16.29 -4.09 -7.97
C ASN A 371 -16.88 -2.69 -7.74
N THR A 372 -17.01 -1.88 -8.81
CA THR A 372 -17.47 -0.50 -8.66
C THR A 372 -18.91 -0.46 -8.14
N PRO A 373 -19.18 0.32 -7.07
CA PRO A 373 -20.53 0.50 -6.54
C PRO A 373 -21.40 1.35 -7.47
N SER A 374 -20.82 1.93 -8.53
CA SER A 374 -21.52 2.82 -9.45
C SER A 374 -22.72 2.14 -10.12
N LYS A 375 -23.86 2.83 -10.06
CA LYS A 375 -25.10 2.46 -10.76
C LYS A 375 -25.22 3.07 -12.16
N GLU A 376 -24.20 3.79 -12.60
CA GLU A 376 -24.18 4.42 -13.91
C GLU A 376 -24.27 3.39 -15.04
N ASN A 377 -24.63 3.89 -16.22
CA ASN A 377 -24.61 3.09 -17.42
C ASN A 377 -23.18 2.60 -17.68
N ILE A 378 -23.01 1.28 -17.81
CA ILE A 378 -21.70 0.66 -18.00
C ILE A 378 -20.97 1.18 -19.26
N LYS A 379 -21.70 1.58 -20.31
CA LYS A 379 -21.09 2.18 -21.51
C LYS A 379 -20.41 3.51 -21.18
N THR A 380 -21.02 4.33 -20.33
CA THR A 380 -20.47 5.59 -19.84
C THR A 380 -19.24 5.35 -18.96
N LEU A 381 -19.30 4.33 -18.08
CA LEU A 381 -18.13 3.93 -17.27
C LEU A 381 -16.96 3.45 -18.13
N ILE A 382 -17.22 2.78 -19.26
CA ILE A 382 -16.20 2.34 -20.21
C ILE A 382 -15.61 3.51 -21.00
N SER A 383 -16.41 4.50 -21.39
CA SER A 383 -15.93 5.65 -22.19
C SER A 383 -15.17 6.68 -21.35
N HIS A 384 -15.48 6.82 -20.06
CA HIS A 384 -14.85 7.79 -19.16
C HIS A 384 -14.33 7.13 -17.87
N THR A 385 -13.61 6.02 -18.02
CA THR A 385 -13.22 5.19 -16.87
C THR A 385 -12.44 5.93 -15.80
N LEU A 386 -11.38 6.66 -16.16
CA LEU A 386 -10.56 7.35 -15.16
C LEU A 386 -11.36 8.44 -14.42
N SER A 387 -12.23 9.17 -15.15
CA SER A 387 -13.09 10.19 -14.54
C SER A 387 -14.12 9.57 -13.59
N ALA A 388 -14.67 8.41 -13.94
CA ALA A 388 -15.56 7.67 -13.06
C ALA A 388 -14.85 7.14 -11.81
N MET A 389 -13.61 6.65 -11.94
CA MET A 389 -12.79 6.24 -10.79
C MET A 389 -12.40 7.45 -9.91
N SER A 390 -12.07 8.59 -10.51
CA SER A 390 -11.79 9.86 -9.82
C SER A 390 -12.99 10.35 -9.02
N ARG A 391 -14.19 10.28 -9.60
CA ARG A 391 -15.44 10.58 -8.89
C ARG A 391 -15.68 9.62 -7.72
N GLU A 392 -15.43 8.32 -7.87
CA GLU A 392 -15.54 7.34 -6.78
C GLU A 392 -14.61 7.69 -5.61
N VAL A 393 -13.38 8.13 -5.89
CA VAL A 393 -12.43 8.60 -4.87
C VAL A 393 -12.92 9.89 -4.21
N ASN A 394 -13.39 10.87 -4.98
CA ASN A 394 -13.89 12.13 -4.44
C ASN A 394 -15.18 11.95 -3.63
N GLU A 395 -16.05 11.00 -3.99
CA GLU A 395 -17.23 10.63 -3.19
C GLU A 395 -16.86 10.03 -1.82
N MET A 396 -15.72 9.36 -1.71
CA MET A 396 -15.17 8.91 -0.41
C MET A 396 -14.58 10.07 0.38
N LYS A 397 -13.80 10.94 -0.28
CA LYS A 397 -13.17 12.13 0.31
C LYS A 397 -14.20 13.10 0.89
N ASP A 398 -15.24 13.41 0.13
CA ASP A 398 -16.24 14.43 0.46
C ASP A 398 -17.50 13.84 1.10
N SER A 399 -17.44 12.56 1.51
CA SER A 399 -18.59 11.84 2.05
C SER A 399 -19.07 12.44 3.36
N GLY A 400 -20.38 12.46 3.63
CA GLY A 400 -20.90 12.78 4.97
C GLY A 400 -20.62 11.69 6.02
N ASP A 401 -20.33 10.47 5.57
CA ASP A 401 -20.02 9.30 6.39
C ASP A 401 -18.55 9.31 6.84
N LYS A 402 -18.33 9.44 8.16
CA LYS A 402 -16.99 9.42 8.79
C LYS A 402 -16.16 8.21 8.36
N GLN A 403 -16.81 7.06 8.21
CA GLN A 403 -16.11 5.84 7.85
C GLN A 403 -15.54 5.90 6.42
N LYS A 404 -16.30 6.47 5.48
CA LYS A 404 -15.84 6.61 4.09
C LYS A 404 -14.68 7.59 3.97
N ARG A 405 -14.72 8.69 4.74
CA ARG A 405 -13.60 9.63 4.82
C ARG A 405 -12.37 9.00 5.48
N GLY A 406 -12.56 8.15 6.50
CA GLY A 406 -11.51 7.30 7.07
C GLY A 406 -10.87 6.33 6.06
N MET A 407 -11.68 5.67 5.22
CA MET A 407 -11.16 4.83 4.13
C MET A 407 -10.37 5.65 3.10
N TYR A 408 -10.82 6.86 2.75
CA TYR A 408 -10.06 7.76 1.91
C TYR A 408 -8.72 8.16 2.54
N LEU A 409 -8.70 8.48 3.84
CA LEU A 409 -7.49 8.79 4.60
C LEU A 409 -6.45 7.65 4.51
N ILE A 410 -6.88 6.39 4.66
CA ILE A 410 -6.01 5.22 4.48
C ILE A 410 -5.44 5.16 3.05
N LEU A 411 -6.29 5.33 2.02
CA LEU A 411 -5.82 5.33 0.63
C LEU A 411 -4.83 6.48 0.37
N ALA A 412 -5.09 7.67 0.90
CA ALA A 412 -4.24 8.85 0.78
C ALA A 412 -2.85 8.60 1.39
N TYR A 413 -2.82 8.02 2.59
CA TYR A 413 -1.58 7.62 3.26
C TYR A 413 -0.76 6.64 2.42
N MET A 414 -1.40 5.58 1.94
CA MET A 414 -0.74 4.55 1.11
C MET A 414 -0.24 5.11 -0.23
N ALA A 415 -1.00 6.03 -0.83
CA ALA A 415 -0.62 6.68 -2.08
C ALA A 415 0.64 7.54 -1.92
N LEU A 416 0.75 8.32 -0.84
CA LEU A 416 1.92 9.16 -0.58
C LEU A 416 3.17 8.37 -0.19
N ARG A 417 3.04 7.32 0.64
CA ARG A 417 4.17 6.46 1.04
C ARG A 417 4.66 5.54 -0.06
N ASN A 418 3.89 5.37 -1.12
CA ASN A 418 4.16 4.46 -2.23
C ASN A 418 4.45 2.99 -1.81
N ARG A 419 3.99 2.54 -0.64
CA ARG A 419 4.23 1.18 -0.09
C ARG A 419 2.94 0.52 0.41
N ASP A 420 3.00 -0.77 0.69
CA ASP A 420 1.92 -1.51 1.34
C ASP A 420 1.64 -0.94 2.74
N LEU A 421 0.38 -0.97 3.18
CA LEU A 421 0.01 -0.59 4.53
C LEU A 421 0.38 -1.72 5.50
N ASP A 422 1.35 -1.44 6.36
CA ASP A 422 1.59 -2.18 7.57
C ASP A 422 0.92 -1.43 8.72
N VAL A 423 -0.11 -2.02 9.31
CA VAL A 423 -0.88 -1.40 10.40
C VAL A 423 -0.06 -1.26 11.69
N ASN A 424 1.06 -1.97 11.80
CA ASN A 424 1.99 -1.89 12.93
C ASN A 424 3.14 -0.89 12.70
N ASP A 425 3.32 -0.42 11.46
CA ASP A 425 4.34 0.57 11.06
C ASP A 425 3.69 1.76 10.34
N ILE A 426 2.76 2.43 11.04
CA ILE A 426 2.15 3.66 10.55
C ILE A 426 3.04 4.85 10.93
N ASP A 427 3.40 5.63 9.92
CA ASP A 427 4.07 6.92 10.10
C ASP A 427 3.06 7.92 10.67
N GLU A 428 3.05 8.05 12.00
CA GLU A 428 2.08 8.86 12.75
C GLU A 428 2.13 10.34 12.36
N ASN A 429 3.28 10.86 11.93
CA ASN A 429 3.39 12.25 11.50
C ASN A 429 2.65 12.46 10.19
N LEU A 430 2.97 11.67 9.15
CA LEU A 430 2.28 11.75 7.87
C LEU A 430 0.79 11.45 8.01
N PHE A 431 0.45 10.41 8.75
CA PHE A 431 -0.93 10.02 8.97
C PHE A 431 -1.69 11.11 9.74
N GLY A 432 -1.07 11.74 10.75
CA GLY A 432 -1.61 12.86 11.50
C GLY A 432 -1.89 14.09 10.63
N GLU A 433 -0.94 14.48 9.78
CA GLU A 433 -1.13 15.62 8.86
C GLU A 433 -2.26 15.38 7.85
N LEU A 434 -2.38 14.14 7.33
CA LEU A 434 -3.49 13.78 6.45
C LEU A 434 -4.82 13.73 7.22
N ARG A 435 -4.80 13.20 8.45
CA ARG A 435 -5.97 13.11 9.33
C ARG A 435 -6.55 14.49 9.59
N GLU A 436 -5.72 15.46 9.98
CA GLU A 436 -6.16 16.85 10.22
C GLU A 436 -6.84 17.49 9.00
N LYS A 437 -6.53 17.04 7.79
CA LYS A 437 -7.10 17.58 6.55
C LYS A 437 -8.38 16.87 6.12
N PHE A 438 -8.43 15.55 6.25
CA PHE A 438 -9.48 14.74 5.61
C PHE A 438 -10.48 14.13 6.60
N GLU A 439 -10.06 13.78 7.81
CA GLU A 439 -10.96 13.29 8.86
C GLU A 439 -10.34 13.54 10.25
N PRO A 440 -10.46 14.76 10.81
CA PRO A 440 -9.81 15.12 12.08
C PRO A 440 -10.18 14.22 13.27
N ASP A 441 -11.40 13.68 13.24
CA ASP A 441 -11.95 12.82 14.28
C ASP A 441 -11.59 11.33 14.07
N TYR A 442 -10.73 10.98 13.11
CA TYR A 442 -10.40 9.58 12.83
C TYR A 442 -9.57 8.98 13.97
N ASP A 443 -10.04 7.86 14.51
CA ASP A 443 -9.30 7.08 15.49
C ASP A 443 -8.29 6.17 14.77
N ILE A 444 -7.00 6.34 15.06
CA ILE A 444 -5.94 5.53 14.44
C ILE A 444 -6.08 4.04 14.77
N THR A 445 -6.76 3.70 15.88
CA THR A 445 -7.04 2.31 16.24
C THR A 445 -8.04 1.64 15.29
N ASP A 446 -8.80 2.41 14.51
CA ASP A 446 -9.74 1.90 13.52
C ASP A 446 -9.07 1.48 12.19
N VAL A 447 -7.78 1.81 11.97
CA VAL A 447 -7.10 1.57 10.68
C VAL A 447 -7.19 0.10 10.25
N GLU A 448 -6.92 -0.85 11.15
CA GLU A 448 -6.97 -2.28 10.80
C GLU A 448 -8.40 -2.71 10.44
N SER A 449 -9.38 -2.30 11.25
CA SER A 449 -10.80 -2.61 11.05
C SER A 449 -11.31 -2.04 9.73
N ASP A 450 -10.94 -0.81 9.37
CA ASP A 450 -11.31 -0.21 8.10
C ASP A 450 -10.54 -0.78 6.91
N ALA A 451 -9.25 -1.12 7.06
CA ALA A 451 -8.48 -1.82 6.04
C ALA A 451 -9.10 -3.19 5.71
N GLU A 452 -9.55 -3.96 6.71
CA GLU A 452 -10.28 -5.22 6.51
C GLU A 452 -11.61 -5.01 5.77
N LYS A 453 -12.36 -3.94 6.09
CA LYS A 453 -13.57 -3.59 5.34
C LYS A 453 -13.24 -3.18 3.90
N MET A 454 -12.12 -2.51 3.68
CA MET A 454 -11.64 -2.15 2.34
C MET A 454 -11.21 -3.38 1.53
N VAL A 455 -10.76 -4.47 2.18
CA VAL A 455 -10.57 -5.77 1.51
C VAL A 455 -11.90 -6.37 1.08
N ILE A 456 -12.93 -6.31 1.94
CA ILE A 456 -14.29 -6.76 1.62
C ILE A 456 -14.88 -5.95 0.46
N ASN A 457 -14.62 -4.63 0.43
CA ASN A 457 -15.09 -3.71 -0.61
C ASN A 457 -14.15 -3.64 -1.82
N HIS A 458 -13.12 -4.50 -1.88
CA HIS A 458 -12.20 -4.62 -3.01
C HIS A 458 -11.37 -3.38 -3.37
N PHE A 459 -11.17 -2.45 -2.43
CA PHE A 459 -10.18 -1.37 -2.55
C PHE A 459 -8.76 -1.88 -2.27
N LEU A 460 -8.64 -2.80 -1.31
CA LEU A 460 -7.37 -3.37 -0.87
C LEU A 460 -7.35 -4.90 -1.05
N LEU A 461 -6.15 -5.46 -1.08
CA LEU A 461 -5.87 -6.89 -0.93
C LEU A 461 -4.98 -7.09 0.29
N LYS A 462 -5.20 -8.17 1.04
CA LYS A 462 -4.31 -8.57 2.13
C LYS A 462 -3.25 -9.53 1.59
N ASN A 463 -1.99 -9.18 1.72
CA ASN A 463 -0.87 -10.00 1.28
C ASN A 463 -0.51 -11.09 2.31
N GLY A 464 0.37 -12.02 1.93
CA GLY A 464 0.76 -13.15 2.79
C GLY A 464 1.46 -12.75 4.11
N ASN A 465 2.00 -11.54 4.18
CA ASN A 465 2.63 -10.99 5.38
C ASN A 465 1.63 -10.30 6.31
N GLY A 466 0.35 -10.23 5.93
CA GLY A 466 -0.70 -9.55 6.69
C GLY A 466 -0.84 -8.05 6.38
N ASN A 467 -0.01 -7.50 5.50
CA ASN A 467 -0.08 -6.10 5.08
C ASN A 467 -1.13 -5.93 3.97
N TYR A 468 -1.55 -4.69 3.74
CA TYR A 468 -2.57 -4.36 2.75
C TYR A 468 -1.97 -3.64 1.54
N GLU A 469 -2.27 -4.12 0.34
CA GLU A 469 -1.86 -3.50 -0.93
C GLU A 469 -3.09 -2.98 -1.69
N PHE A 470 -2.89 -2.00 -2.58
CA PHE A 470 -3.97 -1.57 -3.48
C PHE A 470 -4.41 -2.74 -4.37
N ASN A 471 -5.72 -2.99 -4.45
CA ASN A 471 -6.24 -3.98 -5.41
C ASN A 471 -5.96 -3.53 -6.86
N LEU A 472 -6.00 -2.22 -7.12
CA LEU A 472 -5.73 -1.62 -8.41
C LEU A 472 -4.69 -0.50 -8.32
N ASN A 473 -3.50 -0.73 -8.86
CA ASN A 473 -2.43 0.27 -8.88
C ASN A 473 -2.80 1.58 -9.60
N ILE A 474 -3.78 1.58 -10.51
CA ILE A 474 -4.30 2.81 -11.12
C ILE A 474 -5.02 3.69 -10.09
N MET A 475 -5.72 3.08 -9.12
CA MET A 475 -6.44 3.80 -8.07
C MET A 475 -5.47 4.59 -7.19
N LYS A 476 -4.29 4.04 -6.93
CA LYS A 476 -3.21 4.74 -6.22
C LYS A 476 -2.84 6.07 -6.88
N LYS A 477 -2.75 6.13 -8.22
CA LYS A 477 -2.47 7.37 -8.95
C LYS A 477 -3.59 8.39 -8.81
N ILE A 478 -4.84 7.93 -8.94
CA ILE A 478 -6.03 8.79 -8.83
C ILE A 478 -6.15 9.37 -7.42
N VAL A 479 -5.94 8.55 -6.39
CA VAL A 479 -5.92 9.01 -4.99
C VAL A 479 -4.79 10.02 -4.77
N PHE A 480 -3.60 9.77 -5.31
CA PHE A 480 -2.48 10.71 -5.21
C PHE A 480 -2.83 12.09 -5.79
N VAL A 481 -3.44 12.13 -6.98
CA VAL A 481 -3.91 13.38 -7.59
C VAL A 481 -4.96 14.07 -6.72
N SER A 482 -5.95 13.31 -6.23
CA SER A 482 -6.99 13.82 -5.34
C SER A 482 -6.42 14.47 -4.06
N VAL A 483 -5.38 13.88 -3.47
CA VAL A 483 -4.68 14.45 -2.30
C VAL A 483 -3.95 15.75 -2.65
N ALA A 484 -3.27 15.78 -3.79
CA ALA A 484 -2.53 16.95 -4.23
C ALA A 484 -3.46 18.14 -4.53
N GLU A 485 -4.62 17.88 -5.14
CA GLU A 485 -5.65 18.89 -5.39
C GLU A 485 -6.27 19.43 -4.09
N GLY A 486 -6.44 18.57 -3.07
CA GLY A 486 -7.05 18.93 -1.79
C GLY A 486 -6.14 19.61 -0.76
N THR A 487 -4.82 19.62 -0.97
CA THR A 487 -3.85 20.09 0.04
C THR A 487 -2.98 21.24 -0.48
N SER A 488 -1.96 20.91 -1.26
CA SER A 488 -1.17 21.78 -2.15
C SER A 488 -0.05 20.93 -2.76
N THR A 489 0.54 21.38 -3.88
CA THR A 489 1.71 20.72 -4.45
C THR A 489 2.92 20.73 -3.51
N VAL A 490 3.08 21.77 -2.69
CA VAL A 490 4.15 21.90 -1.69
C VAL A 490 3.99 20.87 -0.55
N PHE A 491 2.75 20.62 -0.12
CA PHE A 491 2.44 19.60 0.89
C PHE A 491 2.90 18.21 0.42
N VAL A 492 2.49 17.84 -0.80
CA VAL A 492 2.84 16.53 -1.38
C VAL A 492 4.35 16.43 -1.66
N GLN A 493 5.01 17.51 -2.08
CA GLN A 493 6.48 17.56 -2.24
C GLN A 493 7.24 17.27 -0.96
N THR A 494 6.76 17.81 0.15
CA THR A 494 7.47 17.73 1.43
C THR A 494 7.39 16.33 2.04
N LEU A 495 6.29 15.62 1.76
CA LEU A 495 5.94 14.37 2.42
C LEU A 495 6.14 13.11 1.55
N CYS A 496 6.36 13.28 0.25
CA CYS A 496 6.61 12.19 -0.68
C CYS A 496 8.10 12.12 -1.01
N GLU A 497 8.65 10.90 -1.13
CA GLU A 497 10.00 10.73 -1.66
C GLU A 497 10.09 11.35 -3.07
N ASN A 498 11.13 12.17 -3.31
CA ASN A 498 11.28 12.95 -4.53
C ASN A 498 11.11 12.13 -5.83
N ASP A 499 11.63 10.90 -5.88
CA ASP A 499 11.51 10.02 -7.05
C ASP A 499 10.08 9.51 -7.30
N ASN A 500 9.25 9.41 -6.25
CA ASN A 500 7.85 9.02 -6.35
C ASN A 500 6.99 10.21 -6.76
N TYR A 501 7.22 11.38 -6.17
CA TYR A 501 6.54 12.63 -6.50
C TYR A 501 6.64 12.95 -8.02
N LEU A 502 7.83 12.84 -8.59
CA LEU A 502 8.09 13.12 -10.01
C LEU A 502 7.36 12.18 -11.00
N ARG A 503 6.85 11.02 -10.55
CA ARG A 503 6.08 10.10 -11.41
C ARG A 503 4.65 10.57 -11.66
N TYR A 504 4.17 11.56 -10.89
CA TYR A 504 2.78 12.00 -10.88
C TYR A 504 2.57 13.45 -11.36
N ILE A 505 3.64 14.13 -11.77
CA ILE A 505 3.61 15.55 -12.11
C ILE A 505 3.83 15.77 -13.58
N LEU A 506 2.92 16.50 -14.18
CA LEU A 506 3.06 17.04 -15.53
C LEU A 506 3.87 18.34 -15.46
N SER A 507 5.15 18.29 -15.85
CA SER A 507 5.91 19.49 -16.17
C SER A 507 5.41 20.10 -17.49
N LYS A 508 5.25 21.43 -17.53
CA LYS A 508 4.83 22.19 -18.74
C LYS A 508 5.68 21.90 -19.98
N GLU A 509 6.94 21.51 -19.79
CA GLU A 509 7.90 21.26 -20.88
C GLU A 509 7.74 19.87 -21.55
N ASN A 510 6.97 18.95 -20.96
CA ASN A 510 6.83 17.56 -21.43
C ASN A 510 5.43 17.24 -21.99
N PHE A 511 4.66 18.26 -22.32
CA PHE A 511 3.21 18.14 -22.43
C PHE A 511 2.74 17.94 -23.88
N GLU A 512 2.52 16.68 -24.27
CA GLU A 512 1.85 16.31 -25.53
C GLU A 512 0.32 16.24 -25.34
N GLU A 513 -0.47 16.77 -26.28
CA GLU A 513 -1.94 16.84 -26.18
C GLU A 513 -2.61 15.46 -25.98
N GLU A 514 -2.00 14.39 -26.49
CA GLU A 514 -2.50 13.01 -26.39
C GLU A 514 -2.53 12.48 -24.94
N ILE A 515 -1.55 12.84 -24.10
CA ILE A 515 -1.56 12.48 -22.67
C ILE A 515 -2.67 13.24 -21.94
N LYS A 516 -2.94 14.50 -22.32
CA LYS A 516 -3.97 15.34 -21.70
C LYS A 516 -5.35 14.75 -21.88
N GLU A 517 -5.67 14.24 -23.06
CA GLU A 517 -7.00 13.72 -23.35
C GLU A 517 -7.26 12.39 -22.63
N HIS A 518 -6.26 11.50 -22.60
CA HIS A 518 -6.47 10.15 -22.10
C HIS A 518 -6.13 9.95 -20.61
N TYR A 519 -5.21 10.72 -20.04
CA TYR A 519 -4.69 10.49 -18.67
C TYR A 519 -4.83 11.69 -17.72
N SER A 520 -5.68 12.68 -18.01
CA SER A 520 -5.82 13.91 -17.20
C SER A 520 -6.08 13.66 -15.72
N GLU A 521 -6.77 12.58 -15.37
CA GLU A 521 -7.16 12.22 -13.99
C GLU A 521 -6.03 11.54 -13.20
N CYS A 522 -4.93 11.14 -13.86
CA CYS A 522 -3.85 10.37 -13.25
C CYS A 522 -2.63 11.23 -12.88
N PHE A 523 -2.64 12.52 -13.21
CA PHE A 523 -1.48 13.39 -13.07
C PHE A 523 -1.85 14.80 -12.62
N ILE A 524 -0.97 15.39 -11.81
CA ILE A 524 -1.09 16.76 -11.32
C ILE A 524 -0.53 17.70 -12.38
N LYS A 525 -1.31 18.70 -12.78
CA LYS A 525 -0.85 19.81 -13.61
C LYS A 525 -0.24 20.88 -12.71
N ILE A 526 1.02 21.25 -12.95
CA ILE A 526 1.72 22.33 -12.23
C ILE A 526 2.00 23.51 -13.16
#